data_AF-A0A431IK20-F1
#
_entry.id   AF-A0A431IK20-F1
#
_cell.length_a   1.000
_cell.length_b   1.000
_cell.length_c   1.000
_cell.angle_alpha   90.00
_cell.angle_beta   90.00
_cell.angle_gamma   90.00
#
_symmetry.space_group_name_H-M   'P 1'
#
loop_
_entity.id
_entity.type
_entity.pdbx_description
1 polymer ?
#
loop_
_entity_poly.entity_id
_entity_poly.type
_entity_poly.pdbx_seq_one_letter_code
_entity_poly.pdbx_strand_id
1 'polypeptide(L)'
;MYDGSNSWQINRIPDMSDTPKTLHNSDVCGAKQNVPDIKVVGNGDTYRLLCKASSQNEGWMKSSKAMEIPGVGCVVQVTTQQRNVDGTYAVAEALTFVPGVKIVPDDNNGRKLEKI
;
A
#
# COMPACT_ATOMS: atom_id res chain seq x y z
N MET A 1 -42.75 33.08 -7.45
CA MET A 1 -42.37 32.00 -8.37
C MET A 1 -41.28 32.57 -9.26
N TYR A 2 -40.04 32.15 -9.02
CA TYR A 2 -38.83 32.56 -9.74
C TYR A 2 -38.54 31.51 -10.82
N ASP A 3 -38.17 31.95 -12.01
CA ASP A 3 -37.92 31.12 -13.18
C ASP A 3 -36.53 30.47 -13.13
N GLY A 4 -36.52 29.15 -13.20
CA GLY A 4 -35.34 28.30 -13.04
C GLY A 4 -34.47 28.19 -14.29
N SER A 5 -33.99 29.31 -14.84
CA SER A 5 -33.06 29.28 -15.98
C SER A 5 -31.89 30.24 -15.78
N ASN A 6 -30.94 29.85 -14.92
CA ASN A 6 -29.56 30.30 -15.02
C ASN A 6 -28.63 29.14 -14.64
N SER A 7 -28.23 28.43 -15.69
CA SER A 7 -27.29 27.31 -15.70
C SER A 7 -25.89 27.78 -15.31
N TRP A 8 -25.57 27.74 -14.01
CA TRP A 8 -24.19 27.64 -13.56
C TRP A 8 -23.73 26.19 -13.74
N GLN A 9 -23.46 25.77 -14.98
CA GLN A 9 -22.60 24.62 -15.20
C GLN A 9 -21.18 25.07 -14.85
N ILE A 10 -20.83 24.95 -13.58
CA ILE A 10 -19.44 24.86 -13.15
C ILE A 10 -18.92 23.61 -13.86
N ASN A 11 -18.10 23.81 -14.89
CA ASN A 11 -17.24 22.77 -15.44
C ASN A 11 -16.36 22.28 -14.28
N ARG A 12 -16.84 21.27 -13.54
CA ARG A 12 -16.00 20.51 -12.62
C ARG A 12 -14.93 19.90 -13.50
N ILE A 13 -13.70 20.40 -13.35
CA ILE A 13 -12.51 19.68 -13.77
C ILE A 13 -12.69 18.26 -13.22
N PRO A 14 -12.67 17.21 -14.06
CA PRO A 14 -12.80 15.86 -13.55
C PRO A 14 -11.73 15.67 -12.48
N ASP A 15 -12.16 15.32 -11.27
CA ASP A 15 -11.27 15.01 -10.19
C ASP A 15 -10.36 13.87 -10.66
N MET A 16 -9.05 14.15 -10.76
CA MET A 16 -8.06 13.14 -11.14
C MET A 16 -7.90 12.05 -10.05
N SER A 17 -8.70 12.11 -8.97
CA SER A 17 -8.77 11.08 -7.92
C SER A 17 -9.30 9.72 -8.37
N ASP A 18 -9.94 9.62 -9.54
CA ASP A 18 -10.64 8.40 -9.97
C ASP A 18 -9.77 7.40 -10.75
N THR A 19 -8.45 7.62 -10.85
CA THR A 19 -7.56 6.54 -11.31
C THR A 19 -7.47 5.46 -10.23
N PRO A 20 -7.91 4.21 -10.51
CA PRO A 20 -7.87 3.15 -9.51
C PRO A 20 -6.43 2.91 -9.06
N LYS A 21 -6.17 2.95 -7.74
CA LYS A 21 -4.84 2.64 -7.21
C LYS A 21 -4.46 1.21 -7.59
N THR A 22 -3.27 1.03 -8.14
CA THR A 22 -2.72 -0.30 -8.43
C THR A 22 -2.36 -1.02 -7.14
N LEU A 23 -3.00 -2.16 -6.87
CA LEU A 23 -2.82 -2.91 -5.63
C LEU A 23 -1.75 -4.02 -5.74
N HIS A 24 -1.14 -4.25 -6.90
CA HIS A 24 -0.33 -5.45 -7.14
C HIS A 24 1.18 -5.28 -6.94
N ASN A 25 1.60 -4.23 -6.21
CA ASN A 25 3.01 -3.89 -6.13
C ASN A 25 3.74 -4.56 -4.95
N SER A 26 4.73 -5.41 -5.25
CA SER A 26 5.51 -6.17 -4.27
C SER A 26 6.98 -5.74 -4.14
N ASP A 27 7.52 -4.98 -5.10
CA ASP A 27 8.88 -4.44 -5.14
C ASP A 27 8.95 -3.12 -5.94
N VAL A 28 10.09 -2.43 -5.88
CA VAL A 28 10.31 -1.16 -6.59
C VAL A 28 10.25 -1.32 -8.12
N CYS A 29 10.66 -2.47 -8.65
CA CYS A 29 10.62 -2.72 -10.10
C CYS A 29 9.19 -2.72 -10.63
N GLY A 30 8.27 -3.42 -9.95
CA GLY A 30 6.84 -3.31 -10.21
C GLY A 30 6.33 -1.88 -9.97
N ALA A 31 6.88 -1.19 -8.95
CA ALA A 31 6.39 0.14 -8.55
C ALA A 31 6.55 1.14 -9.68
N LYS A 32 7.73 1.13 -10.32
CA LYS A 32 8.06 2.03 -11.42
C LYS A 32 7.19 1.81 -12.66
N GLN A 33 6.69 0.59 -12.87
CA GLN A 33 5.76 0.30 -13.98
C GLN A 33 4.36 0.84 -13.68
N ASN A 34 3.93 0.71 -12.43
CA ASN A 34 2.57 1.05 -12.01
C ASN A 34 2.41 2.52 -11.56
N VAL A 35 3.51 3.17 -11.17
CA VAL A 35 3.59 4.53 -10.64
C VAL A 35 4.79 5.23 -11.31
N PRO A 36 4.61 5.74 -12.55
CA PRO A 36 5.72 6.19 -13.39
C PRO A 36 6.50 7.38 -12.82
N ASP A 37 5.89 8.16 -11.93
CA ASP A 37 6.47 9.33 -11.28
C ASP A 37 7.18 9.02 -9.95
N ILE A 38 7.25 7.74 -9.53
CA ILE A 38 7.89 7.35 -8.28
C ILE A 38 9.38 7.73 -8.27
N LYS A 39 9.80 8.48 -7.25
CA LYS A 39 11.21 8.79 -6.97
C LYS A 39 11.69 7.96 -5.78
N VAL A 40 12.77 7.21 -5.97
CA VAL A 40 13.34 6.33 -4.94
C VAL A 40 14.70 6.87 -4.50
N VAL A 41 14.92 6.95 -3.20
CA VAL A 41 16.20 7.30 -2.57
C VAL A 41 16.62 6.13 -1.68
N GLY A 42 17.90 5.73 -1.75
CA GLY A 42 18.39 4.53 -1.07
C GLY A 42 17.83 3.23 -1.65
N ASN A 43 17.80 2.16 -0.85
CA ASN A 43 17.22 0.89 -1.25
C ASN A 43 15.71 0.88 -0.97
N GLY A 44 14.90 1.08 -2.02
CA GLY A 44 13.44 1.07 -1.88
C GLY A 44 12.83 -0.31 -1.57
N ASP A 45 13.62 -1.39 -1.66
CA ASP A 45 13.22 -2.76 -1.31
C ASP A 45 13.73 -3.20 0.07
N THR A 46 14.18 -2.26 0.91
CA THR A 46 14.61 -2.54 2.29
C THR A 46 13.51 -3.25 3.09
N TYR A 47 12.24 -2.87 2.90
CA TYR A 47 11.10 -3.62 3.41
C TYR A 47 10.58 -4.57 2.34
N ARG A 48 10.64 -5.87 2.63
CA ARG A 48 10.16 -6.93 1.74
C ARG A 48 8.74 -7.31 2.12
N LEU A 49 7.86 -7.45 1.12
CA LEU A 49 6.50 -7.92 1.34
C LEU A 49 6.51 -9.37 1.86
N LEU A 50 5.91 -9.58 3.04
CA LEU A 50 5.65 -10.91 3.60
C LEU A 50 4.34 -11.45 3.03
N CYS A 51 3.25 -10.76 3.31
CA CYS A 51 1.93 -11.11 2.82
C CYS A 51 1.04 -9.88 2.66
N LYS A 52 -0.02 -10.03 1.88
CA LYS A 52 -1.00 -8.98 1.61
C LYS A 52 -2.36 -9.58 1.30
N ALA A 53 -3.40 -8.90 1.75
CA ALA A 53 -4.76 -9.13 1.31
C ALA A 53 -5.43 -7.78 1.04
N SER A 54 -6.32 -7.73 0.05
CA SER A 54 -7.08 -6.52 -0.26
C SER A 54 -8.37 -6.86 -0.99
N SER A 55 -9.37 -6.01 -0.84
CA SER A 55 -10.59 -6.02 -1.63
C SER A 55 -10.90 -4.60 -2.11
N GLN A 56 -10.98 -4.41 -3.42
CA GLN A 56 -11.36 -3.12 -4.00
C GLN A 56 -12.84 -2.81 -3.76
N ASN A 57 -13.70 -3.83 -3.85
CA ASN A 57 -15.13 -3.69 -3.62
C ASN A 57 -15.41 -3.28 -2.17
N GLU A 58 -14.81 -4.00 -1.22
CA GLU A 58 -14.92 -3.71 0.21
C GLU A 58 -14.02 -2.53 0.65
N GLY A 59 -13.20 -2.00 -0.27
CA GLY A 59 -12.41 -0.78 -0.07
C GLY A 59 -11.28 -0.90 0.94
N TRP A 60 -10.68 -2.08 1.16
CA TRP A 60 -9.63 -2.23 2.17
C TRP A 60 -8.41 -2.99 1.68
N MET A 61 -7.29 -2.77 2.37
CA MET A 61 -6.03 -3.47 2.18
C MET A 61 -5.30 -3.65 3.49
N LYS A 62 -4.69 -4.82 3.68
CA LYS A 62 -3.72 -5.08 4.72
C LYS A 62 -2.44 -5.63 4.11
N SER A 63 -1.30 -5.10 4.51
CA SER A 63 0.01 -5.65 4.12
C SER A 63 0.94 -5.76 5.30
N SER A 64 1.70 -6.86 5.33
CA SER A 64 2.79 -7.07 6.29
C SER A 64 4.11 -7.06 5.53
N LYS A 65 5.07 -6.24 5.97
CA LYS A 65 6.41 -6.16 5.40
C LYS A 65 7.45 -6.31 6.50
N ALA A 66 8.64 -6.78 6.14
CA ALA A 66 9.76 -6.87 7.06
C ALA A 66 11.03 -6.28 6.47
N MET A 67 11.80 -5.61 7.33
CA MET A 67 13.17 -5.21 7.08
C MET A 67 14.10 -6.09 7.90
N GLU A 68 14.93 -6.86 7.23
CA GLU A 68 15.92 -7.72 7.88
C GLU A 68 17.14 -6.91 8.34
N ILE A 69 17.59 -7.15 9.57
CA ILE A 69 18.89 -6.74 10.09
C ILE A 69 19.74 -8.01 10.15
N PRO A 70 20.68 -8.21 9.20
CA PRO A 70 21.39 -9.47 9.04
C PRO A 70 22.02 -9.98 10.34
N GLY A 71 21.73 -11.23 10.68
CA GLY A 71 22.24 -11.89 11.89
C GLY A 71 21.59 -11.44 13.21
N VAL A 72 20.66 -10.48 13.20
CA VAL A 72 20.05 -9.93 14.42
C VAL A 72 18.55 -10.25 14.50
N GLY A 73 17.79 -9.95 13.45
CA GLY A 73 16.33 -10.09 13.46
C GLY A 73 15.66 -9.28 12.36
N CYS A 74 14.34 -9.11 12.44
CA CYS A 74 13.56 -8.34 11.48
C CYS A 74 12.70 -7.27 12.18
N VAL A 75 12.64 -6.07 11.61
CA VAL A 75 11.57 -5.11 11.93
C VAL A 75 10.37 -5.44 11.06
N VAL A 76 9.24 -5.76 11.68
CA VAL A 76 7.99 -6.10 11.00
C VAL A 76 7.02 -4.94 11.10
N GLN A 77 6.51 -4.52 9.95
CA GLN A 77 5.48 -3.50 9.80
C GLN A 77 4.19 -4.15 9.31
N VAL A 78 3.06 -3.77 9.90
CA VAL A 78 1.72 -4.06 9.39
C VAL A 78 1.04 -2.74 9.11
N THR A 79 0.54 -2.58 7.88
CA THR A 79 -0.27 -1.42 7.47
C THR A 79 -1.65 -1.91 7.06
N THR A 80 -2.68 -1.27 7.60
CA THR A 80 -4.06 -1.39 7.13
C THR A 80 -4.49 -0.05 6.53
N GLN A 81 -5.11 -0.09 5.36
CA GLN A 81 -5.78 1.04 4.73
C GLN A 81 -7.25 0.66 4.50
N GLN A 82 -8.17 1.53 4.91
CA GLN A 82 -9.61 1.36 4.78
C GLN A 82 -10.20 2.58 4.09
N ARG A 83 -11.01 2.38 3.05
CA ARG A 83 -11.82 3.41 2.41
C ARG A 83 -13.02 3.71 3.31
N ASN A 84 -13.19 4.99 3.61
CA ASN A 84 -14.31 5.53 4.36
C ASN A 84 -15.53 5.71 3.45
N VAL A 85 -16.70 5.92 4.06
CA VAL A 85 -17.98 6.14 3.34
C VAL A 85 -17.96 7.38 2.45
N ASP A 86 -17.13 8.37 2.79
CA ASP A 86 -16.95 9.62 2.04
C ASP A 86 -15.89 9.51 0.93
N GLY A 87 -15.34 8.32 0.70
CA GLY A 87 -14.29 8.07 -0.29
C GLY A 87 -12.86 8.37 0.17
N THR A 88 -12.69 8.96 1.37
CA THR A 88 -11.36 9.15 1.97
C THR A 88 -10.78 7.83 2.50
N TYR A 89 -9.55 7.84 3.00
CA TYR A 89 -8.90 6.64 3.53
C TYR A 89 -8.42 6.83 4.98
N ALA A 90 -8.78 5.89 5.84
CA ALA A 90 -8.16 5.71 7.15
C ALA A 90 -6.94 4.77 7.02
N VAL A 91 -5.88 5.05 7.77
CA VAL A 91 -4.65 4.25 7.80
C VAL A 91 -4.29 3.93 9.25
N ALA A 92 -3.91 2.68 9.50
CA ALA A 92 -3.36 2.24 10.78
C ALA A 92 -2.07 1.46 10.53
N GLU A 93 -1.04 1.73 11.33
CA GLU A 93 0.25 1.06 11.26
C GLU A 93 0.68 0.51 12.61
N ALA A 94 1.33 -0.65 12.58
CA ALA A 94 1.99 -1.24 13.74
C ALA A 94 3.39 -1.69 13.34
N LEU A 95 4.34 -1.50 14.24
CA LEU A 95 5.73 -1.91 14.09
C LEU A 95 6.15 -2.76 15.29
N THR A 96 6.89 -3.82 15.03
CA THR A 96 7.54 -4.61 16.08
C THR A 96 8.90 -5.11 15.60
N PHE A 97 9.88 -5.12 16.48
CA PHE A 97 11.11 -5.86 16.23
C PHE A 97 10.92 -7.32 16.64
N VAL A 98 11.39 -8.25 15.80
CA VAL A 98 11.38 -9.69 16.05
C VAL A 98 12.83 -10.18 16.02
N PRO A 99 13.42 -10.57 17.16
CA PRO A 99 14.80 -11.03 17.20
C PRO A 99 14.95 -12.45 16.64
N GLY A 100 16.14 -12.77 16.13
CA GLY A 100 16.51 -14.15 15.78
C GLY A 100 15.77 -14.72 14.56
N VAL A 101 15.27 -13.85 13.67
CA VAL A 101 14.59 -14.25 12.43
C VAL A 101 15.17 -13.55 11.21
N LYS A 102 15.07 -14.22 10.05
CA LYS A 102 15.42 -13.74 8.71
C LYS A 102 14.21 -13.87 7.77
N ILE A 103 14.26 -13.20 6.63
CA ILE A 103 13.22 -13.24 5.61
C ILE A 103 13.55 -14.34 4.59
N VAL A 104 12.61 -15.25 4.34
CA VAL A 104 12.74 -16.31 3.32
C VAL A 104 11.54 -16.31 2.37
N PRO A 105 11.69 -16.85 1.14
CA PRO A 105 10.55 -17.04 0.22
C PRO A 105 9.41 -17.87 0.84
N ASP A 106 8.19 -17.59 0.42
CA ASP A 106 6.99 -18.29 0.84
C ASP A 106 5.98 -18.40 -0.32
N ASP A 107 4.80 -18.93 -0.03
CA ASP A 107 3.74 -19.13 -1.02
C ASP A 107 3.33 -17.84 -1.74
N ASN A 108 2.79 -17.99 -2.96
CA ASN A 108 2.23 -16.90 -3.77
C ASN A 108 3.19 -15.70 -3.98
N ASN A 109 4.50 -15.98 -4.12
CA ASN A 109 5.56 -14.97 -4.22
C ASN A 109 5.65 -14.05 -2.99
N GLY A 110 5.06 -14.47 -1.87
CA GLY A 110 5.21 -13.86 -0.57
C GLY A 110 6.52 -14.27 0.12
N ARG A 111 6.63 -13.89 1.39
CA ARG A 111 7.78 -14.19 2.24
C ARG A 111 7.30 -14.44 3.66
N LYS A 112 8.10 -15.18 4.43
CA LYS A 112 7.86 -15.41 5.85
C LYS A 112 9.11 -15.15 6.67
N LEU A 113 8.92 -15.12 7.98
CA LEU A 113 10.00 -15.09 8.95
C LEU A 113 10.39 -16.53 9.27
N GLU A 114 11.68 -16.81 9.19
CA GLU A 114 12.28 -18.08 9.61
C GLU A 114 13.33 -17.78 10.69
N LYS A 115 13.50 -18.68 11.65
CA LYS A 115 14.55 -18.56 12.67
C LYS A 115 15.94 -18.56 12.00
N ILE A 116 16.84 -17.71 12.49
CA ILE A 116 18.26 -17.69 12.10
C ILE A 116 18.96 -18.96 12.59
#